data_AF-A0A2T5ZV89-F1
#
_entry.id   AF-A0A2T5ZV89-F1
#
_cell.length_a   1.000
_cell.length_b   1.000
_cell.length_c   1.000
_cell.angle_alpha   90.00
_cell.angle_beta   90.00
_cell.angle_gamma   90.00
#
_symmetry.space_group_name_H-M   'P 1'
#
loop_
_entity.id
_entity.type
_entity.pdbx_description
1 polymer ?
#
loop_
_entity_poly.entity_id
_entity_poly.type
_entity_poly.pdbx_seq_one_letter_code
_entity_poly.pdbx_strand_id
1 'polypeptide(L)'
;MAGNLSQTQIIRSLGQALEWFEKEIGWGVSPGELNHLTGRIGELYAAMVTRGQMALATNQRGYDVVSGDGDYISVKTVTSSNHVTFRESTFDLVSRVMILRLVIDDDDVSIEEVLDCPADDIRRRGANEAGQYIVYINGGIASGAGDLTGHPRKRLQVEELRQLKETGSAIHGPHRIIQFENGTILVETNGQVQPMAKPILREIAKDVGVDILNDAGNKKNTRSLGSDIIRALS
;
A
#
# COMPACT_ATOMS: atom_id res chain seq x y z
N MET A 1 -2.47 -20.22 -24.64
CA MET A 1 -1.43 -20.38 -23.60
C MET A 1 -1.13 -19.01 -23.03
N ALA A 2 -1.40 -18.77 -21.76
CA ALA A 2 -0.95 -17.54 -21.11
C ALA A 2 0.58 -17.63 -20.96
N GLY A 3 1.32 -16.79 -21.67
CA GLY A 3 2.78 -16.78 -21.61
C GLY A 3 3.29 -16.13 -20.33
N ASN A 4 4.49 -16.49 -19.91
CA ASN A 4 5.18 -15.84 -18.79
C ASN A 4 5.34 -14.34 -19.09
N LEU A 5 5.00 -13.50 -18.11
CA LEU A 5 5.14 -12.04 -18.23
C LEU A 5 6.56 -11.64 -17.84
N SER A 6 7.24 -10.86 -18.68
CA SER A 6 8.49 -10.22 -18.25
C SER A 6 8.25 -9.30 -17.06
N GLN A 7 9.29 -9.03 -16.26
CA GLN A 7 9.19 -8.10 -15.13
C GLN A 7 8.70 -6.71 -15.55
N THR A 8 9.12 -6.23 -16.73
CA THR A 8 8.61 -4.97 -17.30
C THR A 8 7.11 -5.04 -17.59
N GLN A 9 6.59 -6.18 -18.07
CA GLN A 9 5.17 -6.35 -18.29
C GLN A 9 4.39 -6.40 -16.97
N ILE A 10 4.91 -7.08 -15.94
CA ILE A 10 4.30 -7.08 -14.60
C ILE A 10 4.20 -5.66 -14.04
N ILE A 11 5.29 -4.88 -14.09
CA ILE A 11 5.32 -3.49 -13.63
C ILE A 11 4.29 -2.63 -14.37
N ARG A 12 4.23 -2.74 -15.71
CA ARG A 12 3.25 -2.01 -16.52
C ARG A 12 1.81 -2.41 -16.20
N SER A 13 1.55 -3.70 -16.06
CA SER A 13 0.23 -4.22 -15.69
C SER A 13 -0.18 -3.79 -14.29
N LEU A 14 0.74 -3.75 -13.33
CA LEU A 14 0.47 -3.23 -11.99
C LEU A 14 0.09 -1.75 -12.04
N GLY A 15 0.86 -0.93 -12.77
CA GLY A 15 0.56 0.49 -12.95
C GLY A 15 -0.81 0.73 -13.59
N GLN A 16 -1.14 -0.01 -14.65
CA GLN A 16 -2.45 0.07 -15.31
C GLN A 16 -3.60 -0.36 -14.39
N ALA A 17 -3.39 -1.40 -13.57
CA ALA A 17 -4.40 -1.87 -12.64
C ALA A 17 -4.66 -0.85 -11.52
N LEU A 18 -3.61 -0.20 -11.01
CA LEU A 18 -3.73 0.88 -10.04
C LEU A 18 -4.45 2.10 -10.64
N GLU A 19 -4.10 2.52 -11.86
CA GLU A 19 -4.76 3.63 -12.55
C GLU A 19 -6.26 3.36 -12.78
N TRP A 20 -6.62 2.14 -13.16
CA TRP A 20 -8.03 1.77 -13.28
C TRP A 20 -8.75 1.76 -11.94
N PHE A 21 -8.10 1.26 -10.89
CA PHE A 21 -8.67 1.26 -9.56
C PHE A 21 -8.92 2.69 -9.06
N GLU A 22 -7.97 3.61 -9.25
CA GLU A 22 -8.12 5.04 -8.94
C GLU A 22 -9.31 5.67 -9.68
N LYS A 23 -9.50 5.36 -10.97
CA LYS A 23 -10.64 5.85 -11.76
C LYS A 23 -11.99 5.36 -11.22
N GLU A 24 -12.11 4.07 -10.92
CA GLU A 24 -13.35 3.48 -10.37
C GLU A 24 -13.70 4.12 -9.01
N ILE A 25 -12.72 4.31 -8.13
CA ILE A 25 -12.91 5.01 -6.86
C ILE A 25 -13.31 6.48 -7.11
N GLY A 26 -12.67 7.15 -8.07
CA GLY A 26 -13.01 8.52 -8.46
C GLY A 26 -14.43 8.67 -9.01
N TRP A 27 -15.00 7.61 -9.61
CA TRP A 27 -16.40 7.55 -10.02
C TRP A 27 -17.38 7.19 -8.89
N GLY A 28 -16.88 6.97 -7.67
CA GLY A 28 -17.67 6.69 -6.48
C GLY A 28 -17.97 5.21 -6.25
N VAL A 29 -17.33 4.30 -6.97
CA VAL A 29 -17.45 2.86 -6.72
C VAL A 29 -16.79 2.52 -5.39
N SER A 30 -17.44 1.70 -4.57
CA SER A 30 -16.87 1.35 -3.28
C SER A 30 -15.69 0.37 -3.46
N PRO A 31 -14.59 0.49 -2.68
CA PRO A 31 -13.45 -0.43 -2.81
C PRO A 31 -13.81 -1.90 -2.60
N GLY A 32 -14.87 -2.19 -1.83
CA GLY A 32 -15.35 -3.54 -1.57
C GLY A 32 -16.05 -4.21 -2.75
N GLU A 33 -16.46 -3.43 -3.78
CA GLU A 33 -17.06 -3.96 -5.01
C GLU A 33 -15.99 -4.34 -6.05
N LEU A 34 -14.75 -3.88 -5.86
CA LEU A 34 -13.64 -4.06 -6.80
C LEU A 34 -12.77 -5.29 -6.47
N ASN A 35 -13.31 -6.31 -5.81
CA ASN A 35 -12.55 -7.46 -5.28
C ASN A 35 -11.66 -8.17 -6.31
N HIS A 36 -12.12 -8.29 -7.56
CA HIS A 36 -11.31 -8.88 -8.63
C HIS A 36 -10.11 -8.01 -8.99
N LEU A 37 -10.31 -6.69 -9.08
CA LEU A 37 -9.25 -5.75 -9.40
C LEU A 37 -8.25 -5.63 -8.24
N THR A 38 -8.72 -5.56 -6.99
CA THR A 38 -7.85 -5.51 -5.80
C THR A 38 -7.06 -6.80 -5.63
N GLY A 39 -7.67 -7.96 -5.88
CA GLY A 39 -6.98 -9.25 -5.95
C GLY A 39 -5.86 -9.20 -6.99
N ARG A 40 -6.19 -8.78 -8.22
CA ARG A 40 -5.22 -8.70 -9.32
C ARG A 40 -4.05 -7.76 -9.04
N ILE A 41 -4.31 -6.60 -8.44
CA ILE A 41 -3.27 -5.65 -8.01
C ILE A 41 -2.32 -6.33 -7.02
N GLY A 42 -2.86 -7.06 -6.04
CA GLY A 42 -2.04 -7.76 -5.05
C GLY A 42 -1.16 -8.84 -5.66
N GLU A 43 -1.72 -9.66 -6.55
CA GLU A 43 -0.95 -10.70 -7.25
C GLU A 43 0.18 -10.10 -8.09
N LEU A 44 -0.10 -9.01 -8.82
CA LEU A 44 0.89 -8.30 -9.64
C LEU A 44 1.99 -7.67 -8.77
N TYR A 45 1.62 -7.06 -7.64
CA TYR A 45 2.58 -6.52 -6.68
C TYR A 45 3.47 -7.62 -6.10
N ALA A 46 2.88 -8.73 -5.64
CA ALA A 46 3.62 -9.86 -5.10
C ALA A 46 4.58 -10.45 -6.13
N ALA A 47 4.15 -10.64 -7.38
CA ALA A 47 5.01 -11.10 -8.47
C ALA A 47 6.16 -10.12 -8.76
N MET A 48 5.91 -8.81 -8.68
CA MET A 48 6.94 -7.79 -8.87
C MET A 48 8.00 -7.82 -7.76
N VAL A 49 7.58 -7.75 -6.49
CA VAL A 49 8.53 -7.61 -5.36
C VAL A 49 9.31 -8.89 -5.10
N THR A 50 8.73 -10.05 -5.41
CA THR A 50 9.39 -11.36 -5.28
C THR A 50 10.10 -11.81 -6.56
N ARG A 51 10.17 -10.95 -7.59
CA ARG A 51 10.72 -11.26 -8.93
C ARG A 51 10.12 -12.53 -9.54
N GLY A 52 8.89 -12.83 -9.16
CA GLY A 52 8.17 -14.04 -9.50
C GLY A 52 7.33 -13.93 -10.76
N GLN A 53 6.41 -14.89 -10.89
CA GLN A 53 5.40 -14.96 -11.95
C GLN A 53 4.04 -15.26 -11.32
N MET A 54 2.99 -14.74 -11.94
CA MET A 54 1.63 -15.14 -11.61
C MET A 54 1.43 -16.62 -11.96
N ALA A 55 0.56 -17.31 -11.23
CA ALA A 55 0.24 -18.70 -11.51
C ALA A 55 -0.24 -18.89 -12.96
N LEU A 56 0.24 -19.95 -13.62
CA LEU A 56 0.03 -20.21 -15.04
C LEU A 56 -1.42 -20.61 -15.38
N ALA A 57 -2.14 -21.19 -14.42
CA ALA A 57 -3.52 -21.62 -14.59
C ALA A 57 -4.48 -20.53 -14.08
N THR A 58 -5.50 -20.23 -14.89
CA THR A 58 -6.68 -19.49 -14.43
C THR A 58 -7.36 -20.32 -13.34
N ASN A 59 -7.56 -19.74 -12.15
CA ASN A 59 -8.03 -20.44 -10.94
C ASN A 59 -7.05 -21.51 -10.41
N GLN A 60 -5.74 -21.23 -10.46
CA GLN A 60 -4.75 -22.06 -9.77
C GLN A 60 -5.17 -22.30 -8.32
N ARG A 61 -5.10 -23.56 -7.88
CA ARG A 61 -5.51 -23.96 -6.54
C ARG A 61 -4.38 -23.69 -5.55
N GLY A 62 -4.70 -22.96 -4.47
CA GLY A 62 -3.86 -22.78 -3.29
C GLY A 62 -2.95 -21.56 -3.31
N TYR A 63 -2.27 -21.29 -4.42
CA TYR A 63 -1.31 -20.18 -4.56
C TYR A 63 -1.60 -19.33 -5.80
N ASP A 64 -1.15 -18.09 -5.75
CA ASP A 64 -1.43 -17.07 -6.77
C ASP A 64 -0.15 -16.65 -7.52
N VAL A 65 1.01 -16.73 -6.86
CA VAL A 65 2.32 -16.33 -7.38
C VAL A 65 3.36 -17.39 -7.08
N VAL A 66 4.30 -17.58 -8.01
CA VAL A 66 5.54 -18.34 -7.77
C VAL A 66 6.71 -17.36 -7.75
N SER A 67 7.44 -17.26 -6.64
CA SER A 67 8.57 -16.31 -6.52
C SER A 67 9.74 -16.68 -7.42
N GLY A 68 10.68 -15.74 -7.62
CA GLY A 68 11.94 -16.04 -8.30
C GLY A 68 12.79 -17.11 -7.59
N ASP A 69 12.60 -17.27 -6.28
CA ASP A 69 13.27 -18.26 -5.43
C ASP A 69 12.51 -19.61 -5.38
N GLY A 70 11.33 -19.69 -6.01
CA GLY A 70 10.52 -20.92 -6.10
C GLY A 70 9.46 -21.10 -5.02
N ASP A 71 9.16 -20.07 -4.22
CA ASP A 71 8.08 -20.11 -3.24
C ASP A 71 6.71 -20.11 -3.92
N TYR A 72 5.78 -20.92 -3.42
CA TYR A 72 4.37 -20.85 -3.77
C TYR A 72 3.66 -19.89 -2.81
N ILE A 73 3.32 -18.71 -3.31
CA ILE A 73 2.79 -17.60 -2.52
C ILE A 73 1.28 -17.52 -2.68
N SER A 74 0.55 -17.56 -1.55
CA SER A 74 -0.85 -17.13 -1.51
C SER A 74 -0.94 -15.66 -1.12
N VAL A 75 -1.68 -14.88 -1.91
CA VAL A 75 -1.81 -13.43 -1.76
C VAL A 75 -3.24 -13.09 -1.34
N LYS A 76 -3.38 -12.24 -0.31
CA LYS A 76 -4.66 -11.64 0.07
C LYS A 76 -4.55 -10.13 0.08
N THR A 77 -5.37 -9.47 -0.72
CA THR A 77 -5.49 -8.02 -0.71
C THR A 77 -6.72 -7.61 0.07
N VAL A 78 -6.58 -6.65 0.98
CA VAL A 78 -7.70 -6.03 1.71
C VAL A 78 -7.74 -4.54 1.44
N THR A 79 -8.93 -3.94 1.54
CA THR A 79 -9.12 -2.49 1.55
C THR A 79 -9.46 -2.06 2.98
N SER A 80 -10.67 -2.41 3.44
CA SER A 80 -11.19 -2.09 4.77
C SER A 80 -11.23 -3.27 5.74
N SER A 81 -11.10 -4.52 5.28
CA SER A 81 -11.19 -5.70 6.15
C SER A 81 -10.11 -5.71 7.24
N ASN A 82 -10.49 -6.17 8.43
CA ASN A 82 -9.61 -6.39 9.59
C ASN A 82 -9.17 -7.85 9.73
N HIS A 83 -9.55 -8.73 8.82
CA HIS A 83 -9.10 -10.11 8.80
C HIS A 83 -9.11 -10.67 7.37
N VAL A 84 -8.33 -11.73 7.17
CA VAL A 84 -8.37 -12.56 5.96
C VAL A 84 -8.46 -14.02 6.35
N THR A 85 -8.98 -14.83 5.42
CA THR A 85 -9.10 -16.27 5.61
C THR A 85 -8.38 -17.04 4.51
N PHE A 86 -7.74 -18.14 4.91
CA PHE A 86 -7.16 -19.13 4.02
C PHE A 86 -7.87 -20.47 4.23
N ARG A 87 -8.15 -21.18 3.16
CA ARG A 87 -8.81 -22.50 3.23
C ARG A 87 -7.77 -23.57 3.53
N GLU A 88 -8.00 -24.35 4.57
CA GLU A 88 -7.13 -25.47 4.96
C GLU A 88 -6.96 -26.46 3.81
N SER A 89 -8.04 -26.77 3.11
CA SER A 89 -8.07 -27.72 1.98
C SER A 89 -7.17 -27.36 0.79
N THR A 90 -6.59 -26.17 0.76
CA THR A 90 -5.65 -25.74 -0.28
C THR A 90 -4.33 -25.21 0.27
N PHE A 91 -4.20 -25.09 1.59
CA PHE A 91 -3.08 -24.39 2.22
C PHE A 91 -1.78 -25.20 2.19
N ASP A 92 -1.87 -26.53 2.08
CA ASP A 92 -0.69 -27.41 1.96
C ASP A 92 0.14 -27.16 0.70
N LEU A 93 -0.44 -26.52 -0.31
CA LEU A 93 0.25 -26.13 -1.55
C LEU A 93 1.01 -24.81 -1.42
N VAL A 94 0.91 -24.13 -0.27
CA VAL A 94 1.44 -22.79 -0.04
C VAL A 94 2.68 -22.89 0.85
N SER A 95 3.78 -22.26 0.42
CA SER A 95 4.99 -22.16 1.24
C SER A 95 5.14 -20.79 1.92
N ARG A 96 4.52 -19.75 1.35
CA ARG A 96 4.60 -18.36 1.84
C ARG A 96 3.28 -17.63 1.68
N VAL A 97 2.97 -16.73 2.60
CA VAL A 97 1.75 -15.93 2.57
C VAL A 97 2.11 -14.45 2.57
N MET A 98 1.47 -13.70 1.66
CA MET A 98 1.52 -12.25 1.63
C MET A 98 0.11 -11.67 1.83
N ILE A 99 -0.03 -10.75 2.78
CA ILE A 99 -1.24 -9.96 2.99
C ILE A 99 -0.90 -8.51 2.68
N LEU A 100 -1.69 -7.91 1.80
CA LEU A 100 -1.52 -6.56 1.31
C LEU A 100 -2.75 -5.73 1.66
N ARG A 101 -2.57 -4.45 1.95
CA ARG A 101 -3.64 -3.47 2.12
C ARG A 101 -3.54 -2.40 1.05
N LEU A 102 -4.62 -2.17 0.32
CA LEU A 102 -4.76 -0.96 -0.49
C LEU A 102 -5.24 0.16 0.43
N VAL A 103 -4.34 1.10 0.71
CA VAL A 103 -4.62 2.31 1.48
C VAL A 103 -5.06 3.38 0.51
N ILE A 104 -6.25 3.93 0.76
CA ILE A 104 -6.90 4.92 -0.09
C ILE A 104 -6.96 6.22 0.71
N ASP A 105 -6.21 7.22 0.26
CA ASP A 105 -6.12 8.54 0.90
C ASP A 105 -6.63 9.63 -0.05
N ASP A 106 -7.92 9.99 0.11
CA ASP A 106 -8.72 10.74 -0.87
C ASP A 106 -8.79 10.02 -2.23
N ASP A 107 -7.89 10.36 -3.16
CA ASP A 107 -7.87 9.89 -4.54
C ASP A 107 -6.56 9.18 -4.90
N ASP A 108 -5.65 9.01 -3.94
CA ASP A 108 -4.39 8.30 -4.13
C ASP A 108 -4.45 6.91 -3.51
N VAL A 109 -3.89 5.94 -4.25
CA VAL A 109 -3.88 4.55 -3.85
C VAL A 109 -2.46 4.10 -3.61
N SER A 110 -2.20 3.52 -2.43
CA SER A 110 -0.90 2.93 -2.10
C SER A 110 -1.07 1.51 -1.60
N ILE A 111 -0.03 0.70 -1.80
CA ILE A 111 0.02 -0.69 -1.37
C ILE A 111 0.88 -0.78 -0.12
N GLU A 112 0.27 -1.20 0.99
CA GLU A 112 0.95 -1.53 2.24
C GLU A 112 1.09 -3.06 2.35
N GLU A 113 2.30 -3.52 2.69
CA GLU A 113 2.54 -4.92 3.03
C GLU A 113 2.25 -5.12 4.51
N VAL A 114 1.14 -5.81 4.79
CA VAL A 114 0.65 -6.05 6.15
C VAL A 114 1.35 -7.25 6.78
N LEU A 115 1.54 -8.30 5.98
CA LEU A 115 2.17 -9.54 6.41
C LEU A 115 2.92 -10.15 5.23
N ASP A 116 4.12 -10.63 5.51
CA ASP A 116 4.89 -11.49 4.61
C ASP A 116 5.64 -12.51 5.47
N CYS A 117 5.23 -13.77 5.42
CA CYS A 117 5.77 -14.83 6.28
C CYS A 117 5.64 -16.22 5.65
N PRO A 118 6.41 -17.22 6.13
CA PRO A 118 6.21 -18.62 5.78
C PRO A 118 4.79 -19.10 6.13
N ALA A 119 4.21 -19.97 5.30
CA ALA A 119 2.88 -20.53 5.55
C ALA A 119 2.81 -21.35 6.85
N ASP A 120 3.94 -21.92 7.30
CA ASP A 120 4.04 -22.62 8.58
C ASP A 120 3.69 -21.76 9.78
N ASP A 121 3.98 -20.46 9.72
CA ASP A 121 3.68 -19.53 10.80
C ASP A 121 2.16 -19.37 11.01
N ILE A 122 1.40 -19.49 9.92
CA ILE A 122 -0.07 -19.51 9.94
C ILE A 122 -0.58 -20.90 10.34
N ARG A 123 0.01 -21.99 9.80
CA ARG A 123 -0.39 -23.37 10.15
C ARG A 123 -0.32 -23.64 11.65
N ARG A 124 0.73 -23.15 12.31
CA ARG A 124 0.93 -23.32 13.77
C ARG A 124 -0.17 -22.71 14.63
N ARG A 125 -0.98 -21.79 14.09
CA ARG A 125 -2.12 -21.17 14.79
C ARG A 125 -3.37 -22.06 14.81
N GLY A 126 -3.40 -23.09 13.97
CA GLY A 126 -4.54 -23.98 13.81
C GLY A 126 -5.64 -23.40 12.93
N ALA A 127 -6.33 -24.27 12.18
CA ALA A 127 -7.55 -23.91 11.49
C ALA A 127 -8.72 -23.89 12.50
N ASN A 128 -9.72 -23.06 12.25
CA ASN A 128 -10.97 -23.10 13.00
C ASN A 128 -11.79 -24.37 12.66
N GLU A 129 -12.90 -24.58 13.37
CA GLU A 129 -13.81 -25.73 13.14
C GLU A 129 -14.37 -25.80 11.71
N ALA A 130 -14.33 -24.70 10.96
CA ALA A 130 -14.76 -24.63 9.57
C ALA A 130 -13.62 -24.89 8.55
N GLY A 131 -12.44 -25.31 9.01
CA GLY A 131 -11.28 -25.59 8.14
C GLY A 131 -10.70 -24.32 7.51
N GLN A 132 -10.69 -23.21 8.26
CA GLN A 132 -10.14 -21.92 7.83
C GLN A 132 -9.06 -21.42 8.78
N TYR A 133 -7.93 -20.99 8.22
CA TYR A 133 -6.96 -20.18 8.94
C TYR A 133 -7.39 -18.72 8.89
N ILE A 134 -7.68 -18.12 10.04
CA ILE A 134 -8.07 -16.71 10.16
C ILE A 134 -6.84 -15.90 10.61
N VAL A 135 -6.49 -14.88 9.84
CA VAL A 135 -5.44 -13.93 10.18
C VAL A 135 -6.06 -12.56 10.43
N TYR A 136 -5.99 -12.08 11.67
CA TYR A 136 -6.44 -10.74 12.03
C TYR A 136 -5.37 -9.69 11.70
N ILE A 137 -5.82 -8.61 11.08
CA ILE A 137 -5.03 -7.47 10.64
C ILE A 137 -5.37 -6.31 11.58
N ASN A 138 -4.65 -6.21 12.70
CA ASN A 138 -4.82 -5.06 13.59
C ASN A 138 -4.19 -3.82 12.96
N GLY A 139 -5.01 -2.79 12.75
CA GLY A 139 -4.53 -1.46 12.38
C GLY A 139 -3.74 -0.87 13.54
N GLY A 140 -2.41 -1.03 13.49
CA GLY A 140 -1.50 -0.58 14.54
C GLY A 140 -1.19 -1.66 15.57
N ILE A 141 0.11 -1.99 15.65
CA ILE A 141 0.74 -2.79 16.71
C ILE A 141 0.29 -4.25 16.74
N ALA A 142 1.17 -5.13 16.26
CA ALA A 142 1.19 -6.52 16.68
C ALA A 142 1.38 -6.58 18.20
N SER A 143 0.28 -6.64 18.93
CA SER A 143 0.28 -6.98 20.35
C SER A 143 -0.66 -8.15 20.56
N GLY A 144 -0.06 -9.34 20.71
CA GLY A 144 -0.72 -10.54 21.20
C GLY A 144 -0.53 -11.76 20.30
N ALA A 145 0.31 -12.69 20.79
CA ALA A 145 0.58 -14.04 20.30
C ALA A 145 1.61 -14.18 19.15
N GLY A 146 2.88 -14.31 19.55
CA GLY A 146 3.93 -14.93 18.75
C GLY A 146 4.51 -14.02 17.68
N ASP A 147 5.65 -13.42 18.04
CA ASP A 147 6.64 -12.74 17.20
C ASP A 147 6.59 -13.24 15.74
N LEU A 148 5.87 -12.49 14.89
CA LEU A 148 5.94 -12.68 13.46
C LEU A 148 7.24 -12.02 13.03
N THR A 149 8.18 -12.81 12.53
CA THR A 149 9.43 -12.34 11.95
C THR A 149 9.25 -11.56 10.64
N GLY A 150 8.01 -11.29 10.23
CA GLY A 150 7.71 -10.35 9.16
C GLY A 150 7.85 -8.94 9.72
N HIS A 151 8.70 -8.10 9.11
CA HIS A 151 8.86 -6.70 9.51
C HIS A 151 7.56 -5.92 9.24
N PRO A 152 6.71 -5.59 10.24
CA PRO A 152 5.70 -4.58 10.00
C PRO A 152 6.44 -3.28 9.67
N ARG A 153 6.21 -2.71 8.48
CA ARG A 153 6.78 -1.39 8.15
C ARG A 153 6.21 -0.37 9.14
N LYS A 154 6.98 -0.07 10.18
CA LYS A 154 6.67 0.95 11.19
C LYS A 154 6.59 2.31 10.50
N ARG A 155 5.46 3.01 10.63
CA ARG A 155 5.34 4.41 10.21
C ARG A 155 6.34 5.22 11.04
N LEU A 156 7.24 5.96 10.39
CA LEU A 156 8.25 6.74 11.08
C LEU A 156 7.58 7.81 11.96
N GLN A 157 8.01 7.89 13.22
CA GLN A 157 7.61 8.95 14.14
C GLN A 157 8.28 10.27 13.75
N VAL A 158 7.77 11.39 14.26
CA VAL A 158 8.29 12.73 13.94
C VAL A 158 9.79 12.83 14.23
N GLU A 159 10.25 12.26 15.34
CA GLU A 159 11.65 12.23 15.76
C GLU A 159 12.53 11.44 14.81
N GLU A 160 12.01 10.35 14.24
CA GLU A 160 12.70 9.54 13.23
C GLU A 160 12.72 10.28 11.87
N LEU A 161 11.65 11.00 11.51
CA LEU A 161 11.59 11.82 10.30
C LEU A 161 12.60 12.98 10.33
N ARG A 162 12.79 13.63 11.48
CA ARG A 162 13.76 14.73 11.65
C ARG A 162 15.22 14.30 11.47
N GLN A 163 15.51 13.01 11.49
CA GLN A 163 16.85 12.49 11.19
C GLN A 163 17.12 12.38 9.69
N LEU A 164 16.07 12.40 8.86
CA LEU A 164 16.19 12.40 7.42
C LEU A 164 16.64 13.75 6.91
N LYS A 165 17.34 13.75 5.79
CA LYS A 165 17.77 14.98 5.13
C LYS A 165 16.55 15.76 4.61
N GLU A 166 16.47 17.06 4.97
CA GLU A 166 15.55 18.00 4.32
C GLU A 166 16.03 18.28 2.89
N THR A 167 15.19 18.01 1.89
CA THR A 167 15.46 18.26 0.47
C THR A 167 14.80 19.52 -0.06
N GLY A 168 13.85 20.08 0.67
CA GLY A 168 13.20 21.35 0.36
C GLY A 168 12.35 21.84 1.52
N SER A 169 12.18 23.16 1.64
CA SER A 169 11.25 23.74 2.60
C SER A 169 10.78 25.11 2.14
N ALA A 170 9.56 25.47 2.50
CA ALA A 170 8.99 26.79 2.25
C ALA A 170 8.21 27.29 3.46
N ILE A 171 8.05 28.61 3.56
CA ILE A 171 7.26 29.26 4.61
C ILE A 171 6.14 30.05 3.95
N HIS A 172 4.90 29.87 4.43
CA HIS A 172 3.73 30.66 4.04
C HIS A 172 2.94 31.04 5.29
N GLY A 173 2.95 32.33 5.65
CA GLY A 173 2.35 32.81 6.89
C GLY A 173 2.94 32.09 8.12
N PRO A 174 2.11 31.47 8.98
CA PRO A 174 2.58 30.73 10.16
C PRO A 174 3.05 29.30 9.84
N HIS A 175 2.94 28.87 8.57
CA HIS A 175 3.19 27.49 8.18
C HIS A 175 4.59 27.31 7.60
N ARG A 176 5.31 26.29 8.08
CA ARG A 176 6.53 25.77 7.47
C ARG A 176 6.21 24.41 6.84
N ILE A 177 6.44 24.28 5.54
CA ILE A 177 6.30 23.02 4.80
C ILE A 177 7.70 22.46 4.57
N ILE A 178 7.92 21.19 4.89
CA ILE A 178 9.22 20.54 4.82
C ILE A 178 9.09 19.26 4.01
N GLN A 179 9.99 19.06 3.05
CA GLN A 179 10.13 17.82 2.30
C GLN A 179 11.41 17.10 2.73
N PHE A 180 11.27 15.84 3.13
CA PHE A 180 12.39 14.96 3.44
C PHE A 180 12.78 14.11 2.22
N GLU A 181 13.99 13.54 2.26
CA GLU A 181 14.56 12.74 1.18
C GLU A 181 13.73 11.48 0.81
N ASN A 182 12.92 10.97 1.73
CA ASN A 182 11.98 9.86 1.45
C ASN A 182 10.64 10.34 0.84
N GLY A 183 10.54 11.62 0.50
CA GLY A 183 9.37 12.28 -0.08
C GLY A 183 8.28 12.64 0.94
N THR A 184 8.46 12.36 2.23
CA THR A 184 7.48 12.73 3.26
C THR A 184 7.38 14.24 3.41
N ILE A 185 6.15 14.75 3.51
CA ILE A 185 5.86 16.16 3.77
C ILE A 185 5.42 16.33 5.22
N LEU A 186 6.10 17.22 5.93
CA LEU A 186 5.74 17.66 7.28
C LEU A 186 5.28 19.12 7.21
N VAL A 187 4.22 19.43 7.93
CA VAL A 187 3.73 20.81 8.08
C VAL A 187 3.83 21.18 9.55
N GLU A 188 4.50 22.29 9.82
CA GLU A 188 4.54 22.93 11.13
C GLU A 188 3.74 24.23 11.07
N THR A 189 2.91 24.49 12.08
CA THR A 189 2.23 25.78 12.27
C THR A 189 2.75 26.40 13.56
N ASN A 190 3.34 27.59 13.47
CA ASN A 190 3.99 28.25 14.62
C ASN A 190 5.00 27.32 15.34
N GLY A 191 5.77 26.53 14.57
CA GLY A 191 6.75 25.57 15.07
C GLY A 191 6.17 24.28 15.65
N GLN A 192 4.84 24.10 15.65
CA GLN A 192 4.17 22.88 16.11
C GLN A 192 3.81 21.97 14.93
N VAL A 193 4.27 20.73 14.98
CA VAL A 193 3.96 19.73 13.94
C VAL A 193 2.46 19.47 13.89
N GLN A 194 1.91 19.53 12.68
CA GLN A 194 0.50 19.30 12.43
C GLN A 194 0.25 17.83 12.10
N PRO A 195 -0.70 17.16 12.78
CA PRO A 195 -1.01 15.76 12.51
C PRO A 195 -1.68 15.57 11.13
N MET A 196 -2.36 16.61 10.63
CA MET A 196 -3.02 16.61 9.33
C MET A 196 -2.44 17.70 8.42
N ALA A 197 -1.47 17.32 7.59
CA ALA A 197 -0.84 18.24 6.65
C ALA A 197 -1.75 18.63 5.47
N LYS A 198 -2.54 17.69 4.93
CA LYS A 198 -3.25 17.85 3.64
C LYS A 198 -4.27 19.01 3.61
N PRO A 199 -5.11 19.24 4.64
CA PRO A 199 -6.03 20.39 4.65
C PRO A 199 -5.30 21.73 4.60
N ILE A 200 -4.23 21.87 5.38
CA ILE A 200 -3.40 23.09 5.42
C ILE A 200 -2.74 23.31 4.06
N LEU A 201 -2.18 22.26 3.44
CA LEU A 201 -1.59 22.37 2.11
C LEU A 201 -2.61 22.82 1.05
N ARG A 202 -3.88 22.40 1.14
CA ARG A 202 -4.93 22.87 0.21
C ARG A 202 -5.23 24.36 0.36
N GLU A 203 -5.25 24.87 1.60
CA GLU A 203 -5.41 26.30 1.86
C GLU A 203 -4.25 27.09 1.28
N ILE A 204 -3.02 26.66 1.56
CA ILE A 204 -1.81 27.30 1.03
C ILE A 204 -1.79 27.25 -0.49
N ALA A 205 -2.10 26.11 -1.11
CA ALA A 205 -2.15 25.95 -2.57
C ALA A 205 -3.09 26.96 -3.24
N LYS A 206 -4.27 27.18 -2.64
CA LYS A 206 -5.24 28.17 -3.12
C LYS A 206 -4.68 29.59 -3.08
N ASP A 207 -3.96 29.94 -2.01
CA ASP A 207 -3.36 31.26 -1.84
C ASP A 207 -2.21 31.51 -2.84
N VAL A 208 -1.38 30.49 -3.09
CA VAL A 208 -0.21 30.60 -3.97
C VAL A 208 -0.51 30.31 -5.45
N GLY A 209 -1.74 29.90 -5.78
CA GLY A 209 -2.16 29.58 -7.13
C GLY A 209 -1.65 28.23 -7.66
N VAL A 210 -1.35 27.27 -6.77
CA VAL A 210 -0.97 25.90 -7.14
C VAL A 210 -2.23 25.05 -7.34
N ASP A 211 -2.32 24.37 -8.48
CA ASP A 211 -3.46 23.47 -8.75
C ASP A 211 -3.46 22.27 -7.79
N ILE A 212 -4.63 21.97 -7.25
CA ILE A 212 -4.90 20.81 -6.39
C ILE A 212 -5.10 19.53 -7.17
N LEU A 213 -5.28 19.61 -8.50
CA LEU A 213 -5.41 18.47 -9.40
C LEU A 213 -4.09 18.18 -10.12
N ASN A 214 -3.88 16.92 -10.47
CA ASN A 214 -2.78 16.49 -11.33
C ASN A 214 -3.19 16.54 -12.82
N ASP A 215 -2.24 16.24 -13.73
CA ASP A 215 -2.48 16.26 -15.18
C ASP A 215 -3.57 15.27 -15.65
N ALA A 216 -3.88 14.26 -14.84
CA ALA A 216 -4.94 13.29 -15.09
C ALA A 216 -6.31 13.72 -14.53
N GLY A 217 -6.39 14.87 -13.86
CA GLY A 217 -7.61 15.41 -13.26
C GLY A 217 -7.93 14.90 -11.84
N ASN A 218 -7.06 14.08 -11.24
CA ASN A 218 -7.23 13.55 -9.88
C ASN A 218 -6.65 14.52 -8.84
N LYS A 219 -7.16 14.54 -7.60
CA LYS A 219 -6.58 15.39 -6.55
C LYS A 219 -5.17 14.90 -6.17
N LYS A 220 -4.26 15.84 -5.92
CA LYS A 220 -2.89 15.57 -5.47
C LYS A 220 -2.84 15.05 -4.02
N ASN A 221 -2.00 14.04 -3.77
CA ASN A 221 -1.61 13.65 -2.40
C ASN A 221 -0.80 14.75 -1.70
N THR A 222 -0.62 14.57 -0.39
CA THR A 222 0.21 15.44 0.45
C THR A 222 1.63 15.60 -0.12
N ARG A 223 2.23 14.58 -0.72
CA ARG A 223 3.61 14.64 -1.23
C ARG A 223 3.72 15.51 -2.49
N SER A 224 2.90 15.24 -3.50
CA SER A 224 2.89 16.01 -4.74
C SER A 224 2.44 17.45 -4.51
N LEU A 225 1.36 17.65 -3.74
CA LEU A 225 0.87 18.99 -3.40
C LEU A 225 1.92 19.78 -2.60
N GLY A 226 2.54 19.16 -1.59
CA GLY A 226 3.60 19.79 -0.81
C GLY A 226 4.84 20.13 -1.64
N SER A 227 5.25 19.24 -2.55
CA SER A 227 6.38 19.49 -3.45
C SER A 227 6.11 20.66 -4.40
N ASP A 228 4.89 20.77 -4.93
CA ASP A 228 4.53 21.87 -5.84
C ASP A 228 4.41 23.20 -5.10
N ILE A 229 3.87 23.22 -3.89
CA ILE A 229 3.84 24.41 -3.03
C ILE A 229 5.26 24.87 -2.70
N ILE A 230 6.16 23.95 -2.30
CA ILE A 230 7.56 24.30 -2.03
C ILE A 230 8.20 24.91 -3.27
N ARG A 231 7.98 24.33 -4.46
CA ARG A 231 8.51 24.86 -5.72
C ARG A 231 7.96 26.24 -6.07
N ALA A 232 6.69 26.53 -5.77
CA ALA A 232 6.07 27.82 -6.04
C ALA A 232 6.54 28.94 -5.08
N LEU A 233 6.97 28.57 -3.88
CA LEU A 233 7.39 29.51 -2.82
C LEU A 233 8.90 29.67 -2.67
N SER A 234 9.69 28.83 -3.34
CA SER A 234 11.17 28.89 -3.36
C SER A 234 11.67 29.75 -4.51
#